data_AF-D5EGZ5-F1
#
_entry.id   AF-D5EGZ5-F1
#
_cell.length_a   1.000
_cell.length_b   1.000
_cell.length_c   1.000
_cell.angle_alpha   90.00
_cell.angle_beta   90.00
_cell.angle_gamma   90.00
#
_symmetry.space_group_name_H-M   'P 1'
#
loop_
_entity.id
_entity.type
_entity.pdbx_description
1 polymer ?
#
loop_
_entity_poly.entity_id
_entity_poly.type
_entity_poly.pdbx_seq_one_letter_code
_entity_poly.pdbx_strand_id
1 'polypeptide(L)'
;MKKCFFFILILLLMIFPFGEKALCRQKEIYEKGWCFPSIGKGNGFWGLSAGAHFWTDHLDFRNLQLLTDVDLGAGLRWHSIIRSNKEMNGLGEWAPRFDEAFIEKYGFYVDANGTLSLSAKLGRSRYLRFPYPDAIATFDQVPGIGDLKGGDETGYSGLILTADYAHKCGLGVHAAWIDWGFGVDRSSNWAERYIFYRNDSGLWHYEARFGDLPIREEVMGETAQGFNLFVGRTFKNWSIGFLYEELEDQPAYTGIVVRFAQGDKTKKMGELAFDYTRAPRGHAVQIPLLSGTIGRVRRVDPTQEPLFKGVLMKPGEDGALQATDYVLVGEVEAERIRTYWQNGQVRNFYEHRLSCWGDTQSPGLVVKMVEEPWYLELESLVSPHTDLWSWDDLKKWEEDRMGPAQLNQKVVYRFYKKVVPGLENVH
;
A
#
# COMPACT_ATOMS: atom_id res chain seq x y z
N MET A 1 -19.80 -31.43 7.34
CA MET A 1 -20.55 -30.95 6.16
C MET A 1 -19.93 -29.70 5.52
N LYS A 2 -19.53 -28.66 6.28
CA LYS A 2 -18.92 -27.43 5.74
C LYS A 2 -17.67 -27.67 4.87
N LYS A 3 -16.75 -28.55 5.29
CA LYS A 3 -15.53 -28.93 4.53
C LYS A 3 -15.81 -29.60 3.17
N CYS A 4 -16.90 -30.35 3.01
CA CYS A 4 -17.26 -30.97 1.71
C CYS A 4 -17.88 -29.94 0.74
N PHE A 5 -18.65 -28.98 1.24
CA PHE A 5 -19.22 -27.91 0.41
C PHE A 5 -18.12 -27.00 -0.15
N PHE A 6 -17.04 -26.80 0.61
CA PHE A 6 -15.84 -26.07 0.21
C PHE A 6 -15.08 -26.73 -0.96
N PHE A 7 -14.81 -28.05 -0.87
CA PHE A 7 -14.22 -28.79 -1.99
C PHE A 7 -15.12 -28.72 -3.23
N ILE A 8 -16.43 -28.80 -3.06
CA ILE A 8 -17.39 -28.69 -4.16
C ILE A 8 -17.39 -27.29 -4.77
N LEU A 9 -17.32 -26.21 -3.97
CA LEU A 9 -17.28 -24.83 -4.45
C LEU A 9 -15.97 -24.51 -5.18
N ILE A 10 -14.83 -24.95 -4.65
CA ILE A 10 -13.52 -24.83 -5.31
C ILE A 10 -13.50 -25.65 -6.61
N LEU A 11 -14.03 -26.88 -6.58
CA LEU A 11 -14.13 -27.71 -7.78
C LEU A 11 -15.08 -27.07 -8.81
N LEU A 12 -16.19 -26.46 -8.39
CA LEU A 12 -17.10 -25.70 -9.26
C LEU A 12 -16.44 -24.47 -9.86
N LEU A 13 -15.66 -23.71 -9.09
CA LEU A 13 -14.88 -22.57 -9.56
C LEU A 13 -13.75 -22.99 -10.53
N MET A 14 -13.20 -24.20 -10.36
CA MET A 14 -12.21 -24.79 -11.29
C MET A 14 -12.84 -25.44 -12.53
N ILE A 15 -14.07 -25.96 -12.44
CA ILE A 15 -14.75 -26.68 -13.53
C ILE A 15 -15.42 -25.73 -14.53
N PHE A 16 -15.81 -24.52 -14.16
CA PHE A 16 -16.30 -23.54 -15.12
C PHE A 16 -15.12 -22.86 -15.83
N PRO A 17 -14.80 -23.19 -17.09
CA PRO A 17 -13.86 -22.40 -17.85
C PRO A 17 -14.66 -21.16 -18.26
N PHE A 18 -14.61 -20.10 -17.45
CA PHE A 18 -15.06 -18.79 -17.89
C PHE A 18 -14.10 -18.35 -18.99
N GLY A 19 -14.44 -18.78 -20.20
CA GLY A 19 -13.76 -18.46 -21.44
C GLY A 19 -13.93 -16.98 -21.71
N GLU A 20 -13.05 -16.19 -21.13
CA GLU A 20 -12.52 -14.95 -21.67
C GLU A 20 -11.22 -14.71 -20.92
N LYS A 21 -10.13 -14.47 -21.65
CA LYS A 21 -8.82 -14.16 -21.06
C LYS A 21 -8.96 -12.86 -20.29
N ALA A 22 -9.23 -12.97 -18.99
CA ALA A 22 -9.17 -11.86 -18.07
C ALA A 22 -7.72 -11.39 -18.03
N LEU A 23 -7.46 -10.22 -18.61
CA LEU A 23 -6.27 -9.46 -18.30
C LEU A 23 -6.31 -9.21 -16.79
N CYS A 24 -5.53 -9.97 -16.01
CA CYS A 24 -5.05 -9.52 -14.71
C CYS A 24 -4.57 -8.09 -14.91
N ARG A 25 -5.32 -7.13 -14.37
CA ARG A 25 -5.05 -5.70 -14.58
C ARG A 25 -3.99 -5.22 -13.59
N GLN A 26 -2.93 -6.00 -13.42
CA GLN A 26 -1.64 -5.46 -13.03
C GLN A 26 -0.99 -5.05 -14.34
N LYS A 27 -0.97 -3.75 -14.63
CA LYS A 27 -0.35 -3.19 -15.83
C LYS A 27 1.18 -3.24 -15.65
N GLU A 28 1.70 -4.44 -15.43
CA GLU A 28 3.10 -4.72 -15.20
C GLU A 28 3.82 -4.72 -16.54
N ILE A 29 4.21 -3.53 -16.98
CA ILE A 29 5.18 -3.38 -18.07
C ILE A 29 6.55 -3.62 -17.44
N TYR A 30 6.91 -4.89 -17.22
CA TYR A 30 8.28 -5.28 -16.94
C TYR A 30 8.83 -5.98 -18.18
N GLU A 31 10.04 -5.62 -18.58
CA GLU A 31 10.79 -6.45 -19.52
C GLU A 31 11.04 -7.83 -18.88
N LYS A 32 11.05 -8.89 -19.69
CA LYS A 32 11.28 -10.25 -19.19
C LYS A 32 12.59 -10.30 -18.39
N GLY A 33 12.57 -10.93 -17.23
CA GLY A 33 13.71 -11.04 -16.32
C GLY A 33 13.51 -10.23 -15.04
N TRP A 34 14.63 -9.90 -14.39
CA TRP A 34 14.63 -9.13 -13.15
C TRP A 34 14.47 -7.63 -13.41
N CYS A 35 13.44 -7.01 -12.82
CA CYS A 35 13.37 -5.56 -12.60
C CYS A 35 13.60 -5.24 -11.11
N PHE A 36 14.41 -4.22 -10.87
CA PHE A 36 14.64 -3.61 -9.55
C PHE A 36 14.25 -2.13 -9.63
N PRO A 37 12.94 -1.81 -9.49
CA PRO A 37 12.47 -0.44 -9.66
C PRO A 37 13.20 0.53 -8.74
N SER A 38 13.52 1.71 -9.26
CA SER A 38 14.22 2.74 -8.50
C SER A 38 14.10 4.10 -9.17
N ILE A 39 14.13 5.15 -8.35
CA ILE A 39 14.20 6.55 -8.76
C ILE A 39 15.63 7.10 -8.81
N GLY A 40 16.63 6.24 -8.65
CA GLY A 40 18.05 6.58 -8.66
C GLY A 40 18.62 6.78 -7.25
N LYS A 41 19.89 6.45 -7.07
CA LYS A 41 20.56 6.53 -5.77
C LYS A 41 20.58 7.96 -5.22
N GLY A 42 20.16 8.10 -3.96
CA GLY A 42 20.09 9.37 -3.23
C GLY A 42 18.87 10.22 -3.59
N ASN A 43 17.94 9.70 -4.40
CA ASN A 43 16.70 10.36 -4.74
C ASN A 43 15.57 9.88 -3.82
N GLY A 44 14.64 10.77 -3.51
CA GLY A 44 13.59 10.47 -2.55
C GLY A 44 12.61 11.60 -2.36
N PHE A 45 11.80 11.49 -1.31
CA PHE A 45 10.91 12.55 -0.87
C PHE A 45 10.82 12.57 0.67
N TRP A 46 10.38 13.70 1.19
CA TRP A 46 10.06 13.86 2.61
C TRP A 46 8.74 14.60 2.80
N GLY A 47 8.10 14.38 3.93
CA GLY A 47 6.85 15.04 4.30
C GLY A 47 6.76 15.28 5.80
N LEU A 48 6.35 16.47 6.19
CA LEU A 48 6.01 16.82 7.56
C LEU A 48 4.49 16.94 7.68
N SER A 49 3.90 16.30 8.68
CA SER A 49 2.46 16.34 8.94
C SER A 49 2.16 16.33 10.43
N ALA A 50 1.00 16.82 10.84
CA ALA A 50 0.53 16.76 12.22
C ALA A 50 -0.90 16.22 12.30
N GLY A 51 -1.17 15.40 13.30
CA GLY A 51 -2.51 14.90 13.58
C GLY A 51 -3.33 15.91 14.39
N ALA A 52 -4.62 15.98 14.10
CA ALA A 52 -5.60 16.65 14.94
C ALA A 52 -6.80 15.73 15.19
N HIS A 53 -7.31 15.72 16.43
CA HIS A 53 -8.52 14.99 16.81
C HIS A 53 -9.52 15.98 17.39
N PHE A 54 -10.65 16.13 16.70
CA PHE A 54 -11.79 16.93 17.11
C PHE A 54 -12.78 16.03 17.86
N TRP A 55 -12.88 16.24 19.16
CA TRP A 55 -13.88 15.63 20.01
C TRP A 55 -15.12 16.52 20.11
N THR A 56 -16.15 16.03 20.79
CA THR A 56 -17.36 16.83 21.04
C THR A 56 -17.11 18.01 21.99
N ASP A 57 -16.06 17.93 22.81
CA ASP A 57 -15.78 18.84 23.93
C ASP A 57 -14.35 19.40 23.95
N HIS A 58 -13.40 18.80 23.22
CA HIS A 58 -12.01 19.27 23.17
C HIS A 58 -11.35 19.02 21.80
N LEU A 59 -10.15 19.57 21.62
CA LEU A 59 -9.31 19.43 20.44
C LEU A 59 -7.90 19.02 20.87
N ASP A 60 -7.41 17.92 20.30
CA ASP A 60 -6.04 17.46 20.49
C ASP A 60 -5.21 17.68 19.23
N PHE A 61 -4.06 18.34 19.37
CA PHE A 61 -2.98 18.26 18.38
C PHE A 61 -2.00 17.18 18.82
N ARG A 62 -1.62 16.29 17.92
CA ARG A 62 -0.79 15.12 18.22
C ARG A 62 0.01 14.69 16.99
N ASN A 63 0.88 13.69 17.16
CA ASN A 63 1.45 12.95 16.04
C ASN A 63 2.13 13.83 14.97
N LEU A 64 2.97 14.79 15.39
CA LEU A 64 3.85 15.47 14.44
C LEU A 64 4.84 14.44 13.91
N GLN A 65 4.77 14.21 12.60
CA GLN A 65 5.48 13.15 11.89
C GLN A 65 6.34 13.72 10.77
N LEU A 66 7.61 13.29 10.73
CA LEU A 66 8.49 13.45 9.59
C LEU A 66 8.64 12.10 8.88
N LEU A 67 8.06 12.01 7.68
CA LEU A 67 8.19 10.91 6.74
C LEU A 67 9.40 11.17 5.83
N THR A 68 10.20 10.14 5.58
CA THR A 68 11.30 10.15 4.60
C THR A 68 11.38 8.81 3.87
N ASP A 69 11.49 8.85 2.54
CA ASP A 69 11.70 7.67 1.68
C ASP A 69 12.80 8.00 0.66
N VAL A 70 13.87 7.20 0.64
CA VAL A 70 15.06 7.45 -0.18
C VAL A 70 15.57 6.16 -0.80
N ASP A 71 15.79 6.19 -2.11
CA ASP A 71 16.46 5.11 -2.83
C ASP A 71 17.97 5.13 -2.54
N LEU A 72 18.50 4.01 -2.06
CA LEU A 72 19.92 3.80 -1.85
C LEU A 72 20.59 3.12 -3.07
N GLY A 73 19.78 2.52 -3.94
CA GLY A 73 20.20 1.88 -5.19
C GLY A 73 19.04 1.13 -5.86
N ALA A 74 19.31 0.40 -6.94
CA ALA A 74 18.30 -0.38 -7.66
C ALA A 74 17.53 -1.34 -6.73
N GLY A 75 16.22 -1.15 -6.58
CA GLY A 75 15.37 -1.94 -5.69
C GLY A 75 15.81 -1.90 -4.21
N LEU A 76 16.64 -0.95 -3.79
CA LEU A 76 17.11 -0.80 -2.41
C LEU A 76 16.71 0.58 -1.91
N ARG A 77 15.92 0.64 -0.85
CA ARG A 77 15.46 1.90 -0.26
C ARG A 77 15.59 1.92 1.25
N TRP A 78 15.64 3.12 1.79
CA TRP A 78 15.47 3.41 3.21
C TRP A 78 14.20 4.21 3.41
N HIS A 79 13.42 3.79 4.40
CA HIS A 79 12.16 4.38 4.78
C HIS A 79 12.18 4.74 6.27
N SER A 80 11.59 5.88 6.64
CA SER A 80 11.35 6.22 8.03
C SER A 80 10.13 7.11 8.26
N ILE A 81 9.49 6.91 9.41
CA ILE A 81 8.52 7.83 10.01
C ILE A 81 9.03 8.16 11.41
N ILE A 82 9.43 9.41 11.63
CA ILE A 82 9.85 9.93 12.93
C ILE A 82 8.68 10.69 13.53
N ARG A 83 8.31 10.36 14.77
CA ARG A 83 7.31 11.09 15.55
C ARG A 83 7.97 11.96 16.59
N SER A 84 7.37 13.10 16.91
CA SER A 84 7.85 14.01 17.95
C SER A 84 7.66 13.48 19.38
N ASN A 85 6.64 12.65 19.63
CA ASN A 85 6.18 12.26 20.97
C ASN A 85 6.05 10.74 21.11
N LYS A 86 6.28 10.24 22.33
CA LYS A 86 6.15 8.81 22.67
C LYS A 86 4.70 8.36 22.84
N GLU A 87 3.87 9.22 23.41
CA GLU A 87 2.47 8.91 23.74
C GLU A 87 1.51 9.22 22.59
N MET A 88 0.27 8.76 22.76
CA MET A 88 -0.81 8.95 21.80
C MET A 88 -1.23 10.42 21.66
N ASN A 89 -1.33 11.16 22.77
CA ASN A 89 -1.98 12.47 22.83
C ASN A 89 -0.99 13.60 23.16
N GLY A 90 -1.28 14.79 22.62
CA GLY A 90 -0.51 16.00 22.86
C GLY A 90 0.79 16.10 22.05
N LEU A 91 1.27 17.35 21.93
CA LEU A 91 2.60 17.70 21.40
C LEU A 91 3.51 18.27 22.51
N GLY A 92 3.11 18.18 23.77
CA GLY A 92 3.79 18.83 24.91
C GLY A 92 5.13 18.22 25.29
N GLU A 93 5.29 16.90 25.12
CA GLU A 93 6.55 16.20 25.42
C GLU A 93 7.37 15.93 24.15
N TRP A 94 8.49 16.63 23.98
CA TRP A 94 9.40 16.39 22.86
C TRP A 94 10.32 15.20 23.15
N ALA A 95 9.98 14.04 22.60
CA ALA A 95 10.73 12.78 22.74
C ALA A 95 10.73 12.02 21.39
N PRO A 96 11.51 12.49 20.40
CA PRO A 96 11.40 11.98 19.05
C PRO A 96 11.83 10.53 18.93
N ARG A 97 11.07 9.73 18.16
CA ARG A 97 11.32 8.31 17.95
C ARG A 97 10.95 7.86 16.55
N PHE A 98 11.58 6.79 16.07
CA PHE A 98 11.17 6.10 14.85
C PHE A 98 9.92 5.24 15.13
N ASP A 99 8.80 5.58 14.50
CA ASP A 99 7.60 4.74 14.47
C ASP A 99 7.72 3.67 13.37
N GLU A 100 8.33 4.06 12.25
CA GLU A 100 8.87 3.18 11.20
C GLU A 100 10.32 3.56 10.91
N ALA A 101 11.16 2.54 10.71
CA ALA A 101 12.52 2.72 10.20
C ALA A 101 13.03 1.39 9.66
N PHE A 102 13.16 1.27 8.35
CA PHE A 102 13.66 0.04 7.73
C PHE A 102 14.43 0.31 6.45
N ILE A 103 15.33 -0.62 6.12
CA ILE A 103 15.93 -0.75 4.80
C ILE A 103 15.23 -1.90 4.10
N GLU A 104 14.81 -1.70 2.85
CA GLU A 104 14.16 -2.72 2.05
C GLU A 104 14.92 -2.96 0.75
N LYS A 105 15.23 -4.23 0.48
CA LYS A 105 15.68 -4.70 -0.83
C LYS A 105 14.56 -5.51 -1.47
N TYR A 106 14.11 -5.14 -2.66
CA TYR A 106 13.03 -5.82 -3.36
C TYR A 106 13.26 -5.85 -4.87
N GLY A 107 12.57 -6.77 -5.55
CA GLY A 107 12.61 -6.91 -7.00
C GLY A 107 11.55 -7.86 -7.52
N PHE A 108 11.34 -7.80 -8.83
CA PHE A 108 10.34 -8.56 -9.56
C PHE A 108 11.02 -9.34 -10.67
N TYR A 109 10.75 -10.63 -10.79
CA TYR A 109 11.16 -11.45 -11.91
C TYR A 109 9.94 -11.82 -12.74
N VAL A 110 9.93 -11.41 -14.01
CA VAL A 110 8.77 -11.58 -14.90
C VAL A 110 9.10 -12.51 -16.05
N ASP A 111 8.23 -13.49 -16.29
CA ASP A 111 8.37 -14.44 -17.39
C ASP A 111 7.08 -14.62 -18.21
N ALA A 112 7.05 -15.65 -19.06
CA ALA A 112 5.91 -15.95 -19.91
C ALA A 112 4.69 -16.48 -19.14
N ASN A 113 4.88 -16.99 -17.93
CA ASN A 113 3.88 -17.71 -17.14
C ASN A 113 3.44 -16.95 -15.89
N GLY A 114 4.24 -16.04 -15.34
CA GLY A 114 3.90 -15.29 -14.15
C GLY A 114 4.94 -14.26 -13.70
N THR A 115 4.75 -13.76 -12.48
CA THR A 115 5.62 -12.79 -11.80
C THR A 115 6.02 -13.34 -10.44
N LEU A 116 7.33 -13.39 -10.16
CA LEU A 116 7.89 -13.65 -8.83
C LEU A 116 8.32 -12.31 -8.21
N SER A 117 7.77 -11.97 -7.05
CA SER A 117 8.12 -10.78 -6.27
C SER A 117 8.88 -11.21 -5.02
N LEU A 118 10.04 -10.61 -4.77
CA LEU A 118 10.83 -10.85 -3.56
C LEU A 118 11.08 -9.52 -2.83
N SER A 119 10.96 -9.51 -1.51
CA SER A 119 11.35 -8.40 -0.65
C SER A 119 12.05 -8.90 0.62
N ALA A 120 13.05 -8.15 1.06
CA ALA A 120 13.70 -8.30 2.35
C ALA A 120 13.74 -6.93 3.04
N LYS A 121 13.04 -6.80 4.18
CA LYS A 121 13.04 -5.61 5.03
C LYS A 121 13.84 -5.89 6.29
N LEU A 122 14.73 -4.96 6.68
CA LEU A 122 15.43 -4.99 7.95
C LEU A 122 15.10 -3.71 8.74
N GLY A 123 14.43 -3.87 9.88
CA GLY A 123 14.04 -2.76 10.76
C GLY A 123 12.62 -2.89 11.29
N ARG A 124 11.99 -1.75 11.59
CA ARG A 124 10.61 -1.66 12.10
C ARG A 124 9.67 -1.20 11.00
N SER A 125 8.71 -2.05 10.65
CA SER A 125 7.70 -1.81 9.62
C SER A 125 6.31 -1.98 10.20
N ARG A 126 5.42 -1.07 9.84
CA ARG A 126 4.00 -1.07 10.19
C ARG A 126 3.16 -1.65 9.05
N TYR A 127 3.79 -1.98 7.93
CA TYR A 127 3.11 -2.45 6.74
C TYR A 127 3.82 -3.68 6.15
N LEU A 128 3.17 -4.84 6.29
CA LEU A 128 3.70 -6.11 5.77
C LEU A 128 3.46 -6.28 4.27
N ARG A 129 2.39 -5.65 3.73
CA ARG A 129 1.89 -5.94 2.39
C ARG A 129 2.96 -5.67 1.31
N PHE A 130 3.49 -6.74 0.73
CA PHE A 130 4.36 -6.77 -0.44
C PHE A 130 4.05 -8.06 -1.23
N PRO A 131 3.90 -8.04 -2.57
CA PRO A 131 3.89 -6.87 -3.45
C PRO A 131 2.64 -5.99 -3.25
N TYR A 132 2.17 -5.26 -4.26
CA TYR A 132 0.95 -4.46 -4.12
C TYR A 132 -0.21 -5.32 -3.57
N PRO A 133 -0.97 -4.84 -2.56
CA PRO A 133 -1.96 -5.65 -1.87
C PRO A 133 -3.07 -6.11 -2.82
N ASP A 134 -3.47 -7.38 -2.68
CA ASP A 134 -4.66 -7.91 -3.31
C ASP A 134 -5.95 -7.49 -2.58
N ALA A 135 -7.11 -8.04 -2.98
CA ALA A 135 -8.40 -7.62 -2.44
C ALA A 135 -8.58 -8.05 -0.98
N ILE A 136 -8.18 -9.27 -0.63
CA ILE A 136 -8.30 -9.80 0.73
C ILE A 136 -7.35 -9.06 1.67
N ALA A 137 -6.15 -8.73 1.20
CA ALA A 137 -5.14 -8.03 1.98
C ALA A 137 -5.65 -6.69 2.50
N THR A 138 -6.61 -6.05 1.79
CA THR A 138 -7.20 -4.78 2.24
C THR A 138 -7.86 -4.87 3.62
N PHE A 139 -8.37 -6.05 4.00
CA PHE A 139 -9.00 -6.31 5.30
C PHE A 139 -8.00 -6.60 6.41
N ASP A 140 -6.72 -6.87 6.10
CA ASP A 140 -5.74 -7.21 7.12
C ASP A 140 -5.58 -6.06 8.11
N GLN A 141 -5.40 -6.42 9.38
CA GLN A 141 -5.29 -5.48 10.47
C GLN A 141 -4.14 -4.50 10.19
N VAL A 142 -4.43 -3.20 10.29
CA VAL A 142 -3.38 -2.17 10.21
C VAL A 142 -2.84 -1.91 11.62
N PRO A 143 -1.67 -1.28 11.77
CA PRO A 143 -1.07 -1.08 13.09
C PRO A 143 -2.02 -0.40 14.07
N GLY A 144 -2.28 -1.07 15.19
CA GLY A 144 -3.03 -0.50 16.29
C GLY A 144 -2.26 0.59 17.03
N ILE A 145 -2.66 0.85 18.26
CA ILE A 145 -2.06 1.90 19.12
C ILE A 145 -1.69 1.41 20.52
N GLY A 146 -1.72 0.08 20.74
CA GLY A 146 -1.34 -0.54 22.01
C GLY A 146 -0.01 0.00 22.54
N ASP A 147 1.03 -0.01 21.71
CA ASP A 147 2.37 0.52 22.00
C ASP A 147 2.42 2.01 22.39
N LEU A 148 1.46 2.82 21.95
CA LEU A 148 1.33 4.24 22.33
C LEU A 148 0.61 4.44 23.66
N LYS A 149 -0.08 3.41 24.13
CA LYS A 149 -0.79 3.35 25.41
C LYS A 149 -0.03 2.54 26.46
N GLY A 150 1.22 2.16 26.17
CA GLY A 150 2.07 1.36 27.06
C GLY A 150 1.87 -0.16 26.96
N GLY A 151 1.13 -0.63 25.94
CA GLY A 151 0.99 -2.05 25.60
C GLY A 151 2.08 -2.56 24.66
N ASP A 152 1.83 -3.72 24.05
CA ASP A 152 2.77 -4.41 23.17
C ASP A 152 3.00 -3.71 21.82
N GLU A 153 4.11 -4.06 21.16
CA GLU A 153 4.44 -3.56 19.82
C GLU A 153 3.35 -3.95 18.79
N THR A 154 2.76 -2.94 18.15
CA THR A 154 1.65 -3.08 17.19
C THR A 154 2.13 -3.14 15.74
N GLY A 155 3.31 -3.71 15.48
CA GLY A 155 3.95 -3.75 14.16
C GLY A 155 5.00 -4.85 14.05
N TYR A 156 5.64 -4.94 12.89
CA TYR A 156 6.65 -5.93 12.57
C TYR A 156 8.05 -5.36 12.80
N SER A 157 8.92 -6.12 13.44
CA SER A 157 10.25 -5.62 13.83
C SER A 157 11.30 -6.72 13.70
N GLY A 158 12.35 -6.48 12.92
CA GLY A 158 13.40 -7.47 12.67
C GLY A 158 13.76 -7.62 11.19
N LEU A 159 14.07 -8.85 10.78
CA LEU A 159 14.25 -9.22 9.38
C LEU A 159 12.95 -9.83 8.87
N ILE A 160 12.36 -9.22 7.84
CA ILE A 160 11.13 -9.69 7.21
C ILE A 160 11.47 -10.09 5.78
N LEU A 161 11.18 -11.33 5.42
CA LEU A 161 11.37 -11.86 4.08
C LEU A 161 10.02 -12.18 3.47
N THR A 162 9.75 -11.67 2.28
CA THR A 162 8.50 -11.88 1.57
C THR A 162 8.78 -12.43 0.18
N ALA A 163 8.06 -13.47 -0.21
CA ALA A 163 8.06 -14.07 -1.52
C ALA A 163 6.62 -14.27 -2.00
N ASP A 164 6.32 -13.81 -3.22
CA ASP A 164 5.02 -13.96 -3.84
C ASP A 164 5.21 -14.39 -5.29
N TYR A 165 4.55 -15.46 -5.72
CA TYR A 165 4.51 -15.88 -7.11
C TYR A 165 3.08 -15.90 -7.62
N ALA A 166 2.79 -15.08 -8.62
CA ALA A 166 1.49 -14.99 -9.28
C ALA A 166 1.58 -15.57 -10.70
N HIS A 167 0.90 -16.69 -10.95
CA HIS A 167 0.80 -17.29 -12.29
C HIS A 167 -0.36 -16.66 -13.07
N LYS A 168 -0.23 -16.57 -14.40
CA LYS A 168 -1.22 -15.98 -15.32
C LYS A 168 -2.57 -16.70 -15.35
N CYS A 169 -2.66 -17.90 -14.79
CA CYS A 169 -3.93 -18.62 -14.64
C CYS A 169 -4.72 -18.20 -13.39
N GLY A 170 -4.18 -17.30 -12.57
CA GLY A 170 -4.78 -16.84 -11.32
C GLY A 170 -4.26 -17.56 -10.08
N LEU A 171 -3.63 -18.73 -10.23
CA LEU A 171 -3.01 -19.44 -9.10
C LEU A 171 -1.71 -18.77 -8.66
N GLY A 172 -1.42 -18.83 -7.37
CA GLY A 172 -0.15 -18.35 -6.84
C GLY A 172 0.15 -18.85 -5.44
N VAL A 173 1.33 -18.47 -4.96
CA VAL A 173 1.83 -18.76 -3.61
C VAL A 173 2.34 -17.47 -2.99
N HIS A 174 2.09 -17.31 -1.70
CA HIS A 174 2.59 -16.20 -0.90
C HIS A 174 3.25 -16.74 0.38
N ALA A 175 4.37 -16.15 0.77
CA ALA A 175 5.03 -16.44 2.02
C ALA A 175 5.71 -15.20 2.59
N ALA A 176 5.47 -14.94 3.87
CA ALA A 176 6.15 -13.92 4.66
C ALA A 176 6.74 -14.58 5.92
N TRP A 177 8.04 -14.46 6.11
CA TRP A 177 8.77 -14.94 7.28
C TRP A 177 9.36 -13.77 8.05
N ILE A 178 9.35 -13.85 9.38
CA ILE A 178 9.90 -12.81 10.26
C ILE A 178 10.88 -13.42 11.25
N ASP A 179 12.08 -12.84 11.33
CA ASP A 179 13.00 -12.98 12.46
C ASP A 179 12.85 -11.75 13.34
N TRP A 180 12.29 -11.91 14.53
CA TRP A 180 12.00 -10.75 15.38
C TRP A 180 13.28 -10.16 15.97
N GLY A 181 13.29 -8.82 16.08
CA GLY A 181 14.43 -8.09 16.65
C GLY A 181 14.11 -6.63 16.96
N PHE A 182 15.15 -5.81 17.13
CA PHE A 182 15.04 -4.37 17.43
C PHE A 182 14.15 -4.03 18.65
N GLY A 183 14.28 -4.82 19.72
CA GLY A 183 13.58 -4.60 20.99
C GLY A 183 12.28 -5.41 21.15
N VAL A 184 11.99 -6.33 20.21
CA VAL A 184 10.90 -7.30 20.33
C VAL A 184 11.50 -8.69 20.58
N ASP A 185 11.14 -9.31 21.70
CA ASP A 185 11.60 -10.65 22.09
C ASP A 185 10.53 -11.69 21.74
N ARG A 186 10.59 -12.22 20.50
CA ARG A 186 9.70 -13.25 19.96
C ARG A 186 10.52 -14.22 19.11
N SER A 187 10.08 -15.47 19.02
CA SER A 187 10.71 -16.45 18.12
C SER A 187 10.42 -16.13 16.67
N SER A 188 11.38 -16.38 15.78
CA SER A 188 11.17 -16.29 14.34
C SER A 188 10.05 -17.23 13.89
N ASN A 189 9.17 -16.77 13.00
CA ASN A 189 8.02 -17.57 12.53
C ASN A 189 7.53 -17.11 11.14
N TRP A 190 6.61 -17.88 10.55
CA TRP A 190 5.81 -17.46 9.41
C TRP A 190 4.76 -16.43 9.86
N ALA A 191 4.80 -15.25 9.26
CA ALA A 191 3.78 -14.23 9.39
C ALA A 191 2.61 -14.48 8.43
N GLU A 192 2.87 -15.09 7.27
CA GLU A 192 1.87 -15.53 6.30
C GLU A 192 2.45 -16.68 5.45
N ARG A 193 1.65 -17.69 5.09
CA ARG A 193 2.05 -18.72 4.11
C ARG A 193 0.84 -19.41 3.51
N TYR A 194 0.49 -19.08 2.28
CA TYR A 194 -0.71 -19.61 1.64
C TYR A 194 -0.56 -19.78 0.14
N ILE A 195 -1.43 -20.64 -0.41
CA ILE A 195 -1.74 -20.63 -1.84
C ILE A 195 -2.95 -19.72 -2.07
N PHE A 196 -3.02 -19.11 -3.24
CA PHE A 196 -4.16 -18.29 -3.62
C PHE A 196 -4.64 -18.58 -5.04
N TYR A 197 -5.89 -18.24 -5.29
CA TYR A 197 -6.48 -18.14 -6.61
C TYR A 197 -7.15 -16.77 -6.75
N ARG A 198 -6.80 -16.02 -7.79
CA ARG A 198 -7.37 -14.71 -8.11
C ARG A 198 -7.84 -14.68 -9.56
N ASN A 199 -9.04 -14.17 -9.81
CA ASN A 199 -9.54 -14.03 -11.17
C ASN A 199 -10.56 -12.88 -11.29
N ASP A 200 -10.59 -12.27 -12.47
CA ASP A 200 -11.58 -11.28 -12.85
C ASP A 200 -12.52 -11.86 -13.90
N SER A 201 -13.83 -11.66 -13.75
CA SER A 201 -14.82 -12.06 -14.76
C SER A 201 -15.80 -10.91 -15.00
N GLY A 202 -15.51 -10.13 -16.04
CA GLY A 202 -16.26 -8.93 -16.37
C GLY A 202 -16.22 -7.90 -15.25
N LEU A 203 -17.35 -7.73 -14.55
CA LEU A 203 -17.47 -6.80 -13.42
C LEU A 203 -17.13 -7.44 -12.07
N TRP A 204 -16.90 -8.75 -12.03
CA TRP A 204 -16.70 -9.51 -10.80
C TRP A 204 -15.22 -9.78 -10.55
N HIS A 205 -14.80 -9.65 -9.31
CA HIS A 205 -13.47 -10.01 -8.82
C HIS A 205 -13.62 -11.15 -7.82
N TYR A 206 -12.80 -12.19 -7.95
CA TYR A 206 -12.78 -13.34 -7.05
C TYR A 206 -11.38 -13.54 -6.51
N GLU A 207 -11.29 -13.77 -5.21
CA GLU A 207 -10.05 -14.19 -4.58
C GLU A 207 -10.33 -15.26 -3.53
N ALA A 208 -9.47 -16.28 -3.48
CA ALA A 208 -9.49 -17.30 -2.45
C ALA A 208 -8.06 -17.56 -1.97
N ARG A 209 -7.90 -17.76 -0.66
CA ARG A 209 -6.62 -18.12 -0.03
C ARG A 209 -6.80 -19.35 0.85
N PHE A 210 -5.76 -20.19 0.93
CA PHE A 210 -5.73 -21.34 1.84
C PHE A 210 -4.31 -21.58 2.34
N GLY A 211 -4.14 -21.72 3.65
CA GLY A 211 -2.84 -21.93 4.30
C GLY A 211 -2.79 -21.31 5.70
N ASP A 212 -1.60 -20.90 6.12
CA ASP A 212 -1.36 -20.17 7.35
C ASP A 212 -1.62 -18.68 7.08
N LEU A 213 -2.74 -18.17 7.59
CA LEU A 213 -3.26 -16.83 7.32
C LEU A 213 -3.12 -15.97 8.57
N PRO A 214 -2.94 -14.64 8.42
CA PRO A 214 -2.72 -13.74 9.54
C PRO A 214 -3.95 -13.73 10.46
N ILE A 215 -3.72 -13.86 11.76
CA ILE A 215 -4.77 -13.64 12.77
C ILE A 215 -5.07 -12.13 12.85
N ARG A 216 -6.36 -11.77 12.95
CA ARG A 216 -6.83 -10.36 12.88
C ARG A 216 -6.71 -9.58 14.17
N GLU A 217 -6.46 -10.26 15.29
CA GLU A 217 -6.31 -9.66 16.61
C GLU A 217 -4.83 -9.41 16.92
N GLU A 218 -4.54 -8.42 17.75
CA GLU A 218 -3.18 -8.29 18.30
C GLU A 218 -2.90 -9.55 19.14
N VAL A 219 -1.76 -10.20 18.99
CA VAL A 219 -0.45 -9.70 18.57
C VAL A 219 -0.10 -9.96 17.09
N MET A 220 0.42 -8.94 16.39
CA MET A 220 0.81 -9.04 14.96
C MET A 220 1.88 -10.11 14.69
N GLY A 221 1.73 -10.80 13.55
CA GLY A 221 2.67 -11.82 13.05
C GLY A 221 2.35 -13.25 13.48
N GLU A 222 1.22 -13.45 14.14
CA GLU A 222 0.65 -14.78 14.40
C GLU A 222 -0.21 -15.24 13.21
N THR A 223 -0.23 -16.55 13.01
CA THR A 223 -0.99 -17.19 11.93
C THR A 223 -1.80 -18.36 12.44
N ALA A 224 -2.92 -18.61 11.77
CA ALA A 224 -3.73 -19.81 11.96
C ALA A 224 -4.04 -20.44 10.60
N GLN A 225 -4.13 -21.77 10.57
CA GLN A 225 -4.48 -22.47 9.34
C GLN A 225 -5.95 -22.23 8.99
N GLY A 226 -6.25 -21.91 7.74
CA GLY A 226 -7.63 -21.69 7.33
C GLY A 226 -7.79 -21.26 5.88
N PHE A 227 -8.89 -20.55 5.61
CA PHE A 227 -9.16 -19.98 4.30
C PHE A 227 -9.83 -18.61 4.36
N ASN A 228 -9.64 -17.85 3.28
CA ASN A 228 -10.40 -16.65 2.98
C ASN A 228 -11.08 -16.79 1.63
N LEU A 229 -12.28 -16.22 1.50
CA LEU A 229 -13.00 -16.08 0.24
C LEU A 229 -13.43 -14.63 0.08
N PHE A 230 -13.19 -14.08 -1.10
CA PHE A 230 -13.61 -12.74 -1.48
C PHE A 230 -14.37 -12.74 -2.80
N VAL A 231 -15.46 -11.99 -2.82
CA VAL A 231 -16.19 -11.67 -4.04
C VAL A 231 -16.47 -10.17 -4.08
N GLY A 232 -15.96 -9.52 -5.13
CA GLY A 232 -16.16 -8.10 -5.39
C GLY A 232 -16.93 -7.86 -6.69
N ARG A 233 -17.60 -6.71 -6.78
CA ARG A 233 -18.23 -6.23 -8.00
C ARG A 233 -17.95 -4.75 -8.22
N THR A 234 -17.54 -4.43 -9.44
CA THR A 234 -17.33 -3.06 -9.89
C THR A 234 -18.58 -2.49 -10.54
N PHE A 235 -18.92 -1.26 -10.16
CA PHE A 235 -20.03 -0.47 -10.67
C PHE A 235 -19.52 0.88 -11.19
N LYS A 236 -19.34 1.00 -12.51
CA LYS A 236 -18.75 2.18 -13.15
C LYS A 236 -17.38 2.52 -12.55
N ASN A 237 -17.33 3.49 -11.64
CA ASN A 237 -16.13 4.03 -11.02
C ASN A 237 -16.02 3.74 -9.51
N TRP A 238 -16.89 2.91 -8.93
CA TRP A 238 -16.78 2.44 -7.54
C TRP A 238 -16.93 0.91 -7.49
N SER A 239 -16.53 0.27 -6.39
CA SER A 239 -16.75 -1.18 -6.21
C SER A 239 -17.13 -1.52 -4.77
N ILE A 240 -17.77 -2.68 -4.61
CA ILE A 240 -18.06 -3.28 -3.31
C ILE A 240 -17.56 -4.72 -3.32
N GLY A 241 -17.14 -5.24 -2.17
CA GLY A 241 -16.82 -6.65 -2.04
C GLY A 241 -17.08 -7.19 -0.65
N PHE A 242 -17.16 -8.51 -0.59
CA PHE A 242 -17.49 -9.25 0.62
C PHE A 242 -16.40 -10.29 0.88
N LEU A 243 -16.00 -10.38 2.14
CA LEU A 243 -15.05 -11.36 2.66
C LEU A 243 -15.79 -12.34 3.56
N TYR A 244 -15.40 -13.62 3.47
CA TYR A 244 -15.62 -14.63 4.49
C TYR A 244 -14.28 -15.27 4.85
N GLU A 245 -14.04 -15.46 6.15
CA GLU A 245 -12.82 -16.06 6.68
C GLU A 245 -13.17 -17.07 7.77
N GLU A 246 -12.50 -18.22 7.73
CA GLU A 246 -12.57 -19.25 8.76
C GLU A 246 -11.16 -19.80 8.99
N LEU A 247 -10.62 -19.52 10.17
CA LEU A 247 -9.32 -19.99 10.64
C LEU A 247 -9.50 -20.93 11.82
N GLU A 248 -8.55 -21.86 12.01
CA GLU A 248 -8.54 -22.78 13.13
C GLU A 248 -8.43 -22.03 14.47
N ASP A 249 -9.25 -22.43 15.44
CA ASP A 249 -9.33 -21.83 16.78
C ASP A 249 -9.60 -20.30 16.81
N GLN A 250 -10.12 -19.74 15.72
CA GLN A 250 -10.55 -18.34 15.62
C GLN A 250 -12.05 -18.23 15.34
N PRO A 251 -12.71 -17.12 15.74
CA PRO A 251 -14.03 -16.78 15.24
C PRO A 251 -14.04 -16.73 13.70
N ALA A 252 -15.16 -17.07 13.09
CA ALA A 252 -15.35 -16.81 11.67
C ALA A 252 -15.59 -15.31 11.46
N TYR A 253 -14.91 -14.72 10.49
CA TYR A 253 -15.01 -13.30 10.19
C TYR A 253 -15.77 -13.08 8.87
N THR A 254 -16.57 -12.01 8.84
CA THR A 254 -17.12 -11.48 7.59
C THR A 254 -16.71 -10.04 7.39
N GLY A 255 -16.47 -9.65 6.14
CA GLY A 255 -16.00 -8.31 5.81
C GLY A 255 -16.74 -7.69 4.63
N ILE A 256 -16.77 -6.35 4.63
CA ILE A 256 -17.31 -5.52 3.56
C ILE A 256 -16.24 -4.49 3.19
N VAL A 257 -15.87 -4.44 1.91
CA VAL A 257 -15.03 -3.37 1.36
C VAL A 257 -15.85 -2.52 0.41
N VAL A 258 -15.69 -1.20 0.50
CA VAL A 258 -16.20 -0.25 -0.48
C VAL A 258 -15.03 0.56 -1.02
N ARG A 259 -14.79 0.48 -2.33
CA ARG A 259 -13.85 1.36 -3.04
C ARG A 259 -14.62 2.50 -3.67
N PHE A 260 -14.27 3.72 -3.31
CA PHE A 260 -15.01 4.91 -3.70
C PHE A 260 -14.62 5.41 -5.09
N ALA A 261 -15.56 6.10 -5.72
CA ALA A 261 -15.27 6.88 -6.92
C ALA A 261 -14.34 8.06 -6.60
N GLN A 262 -13.29 8.22 -7.41
CA GLN A 262 -12.43 9.40 -7.34
C GLN A 262 -13.20 10.65 -7.79
N GLY A 263 -13.23 11.67 -6.93
CA GLY A 263 -13.90 12.94 -7.16
C GLY A 263 -13.59 13.94 -6.04
N ASP A 264 -14.21 15.12 -6.05
CA ASP A 264 -13.85 16.22 -5.15
C ASP A 264 -13.97 15.88 -3.66
N LYS A 265 -14.95 15.04 -3.28
CA LYS A 265 -15.15 14.63 -1.88
C LYS A 265 -14.03 13.70 -1.42
N THR A 266 -13.77 12.63 -2.16
CA THR A 266 -12.71 11.65 -1.84
C THR A 266 -11.33 12.29 -1.92
N LYS A 267 -11.13 13.25 -2.82
CA LYS A 267 -9.94 14.10 -2.88
C LYS A 267 -9.73 14.90 -1.59
N LYS A 268 -10.74 15.68 -1.16
CA LYS A 268 -10.64 16.47 0.08
C LYS A 268 -10.39 15.61 1.32
N MET A 269 -11.06 14.46 1.40
CA MET A 269 -10.85 13.50 2.49
C MET A 269 -9.45 12.90 2.45
N GLY A 270 -8.92 12.60 1.26
CA GLY A 270 -7.55 12.11 1.09
C GLY A 270 -6.48 13.14 1.42
N GLU A 271 -6.62 14.38 0.94
CA GLU A 271 -5.66 15.48 1.19
C GLU A 271 -5.52 15.83 2.67
N LEU A 272 -6.63 15.81 3.42
CA LEU A 272 -6.64 16.06 4.87
C LEU A 272 -6.41 14.80 5.70
N ALA A 273 -6.34 13.65 5.03
CA ALA A 273 -6.25 12.39 5.70
C ALA A 273 -7.34 12.20 6.77
N PHE A 274 -8.59 12.41 6.37
CA PHE A 274 -9.75 12.44 7.25
C PHE A 274 -10.28 11.04 7.59
N ASP A 275 -10.60 10.83 8.86
CA ASP A 275 -11.31 9.65 9.37
C ASP A 275 -12.37 10.04 10.41
N TYR A 276 -13.42 9.22 10.52
CA TYR A 276 -14.47 9.36 11.53
C TYR A 276 -14.32 8.27 12.59
N THR A 277 -13.85 8.67 13.76
CA THR A 277 -13.72 7.78 14.93
C THR A 277 -15.11 7.60 15.53
N ARG A 278 -15.53 6.34 15.74
CA ARG A 278 -16.91 6.02 16.17
C ARG A 278 -17.01 5.71 17.67
N ALA A 279 -15.92 5.32 18.32
CA ALA A 279 -15.86 4.99 19.74
C ALA A 279 -14.51 5.44 20.37
N PRO A 280 -14.44 6.64 20.98
CA PRO A 280 -15.49 7.66 21.09
C PRO A 280 -15.68 8.41 19.76
N ARG A 281 -16.86 9.04 19.62
CA ARG A 281 -17.22 9.78 18.40
C ARG A 281 -16.34 11.03 18.25
N GLY A 282 -15.73 11.18 17.08
CA GLY A 282 -14.88 12.32 16.78
C GLY A 282 -14.41 12.31 15.33
N HIS A 283 -13.72 13.37 14.94
CA HIS A 283 -13.10 13.50 13.64
C HIS A 283 -11.59 13.56 13.80
N ALA A 284 -10.88 12.73 13.05
CA ALA A 284 -9.43 12.71 13.05
C ALA A 284 -8.94 13.12 11.66
N VAL A 285 -7.86 13.90 11.63
CA VAL A 285 -7.19 14.33 10.40
C VAL A 285 -5.69 14.27 10.58
N GLN A 286 -4.94 14.00 9.51
CA GLN A 286 -3.48 14.15 9.48
C GLN A 286 -3.13 15.25 8.48
N ILE A 287 -2.91 16.45 8.98
CA ILE A 287 -2.73 17.66 8.18
C ILE A 287 -1.31 17.69 7.60
N PRO A 288 -1.14 17.69 6.27
CA PRO A 288 0.16 17.91 5.66
C PRO A 288 0.61 19.36 5.92
N LEU A 289 1.80 19.52 6.48
CA LEU A 289 2.38 20.84 6.81
C LEU A 289 3.36 21.28 5.73
N LEU A 290 4.33 20.42 5.41
CA LEU A 290 5.38 20.67 4.43
C LEU A 290 5.73 19.36 3.72
N SER A 291 6.26 19.47 2.51
CA SER A 291 6.86 18.32 1.83
C SER A 291 7.85 18.79 0.79
N GLY A 292 8.78 17.91 0.43
CA GLY A 292 9.79 18.20 -0.57
C GLY A 292 10.39 16.93 -1.15
N THR A 293 11.31 17.12 -2.07
CA THR A 293 12.07 16.05 -2.71
C THR A 293 13.50 16.00 -2.17
N ILE A 294 14.14 14.85 -2.32
CA ILE A 294 15.54 14.60 -1.97
C ILE A 294 16.29 14.27 -3.27
N GLY A 295 17.51 14.78 -3.39
CA GLY A 295 18.36 14.53 -4.56
C GLY A 295 17.95 15.33 -5.79
N ARG A 296 17.93 14.69 -6.96
CA ARG A 296 17.70 15.31 -8.28
C ARG A 296 16.24 15.25 -8.73
N VAL A 297 15.33 14.82 -7.86
CA VAL A 297 13.91 14.71 -8.15
C VAL A 297 13.28 16.09 -8.12
N ARG A 298 12.57 16.45 -9.19
CA ARG A 298 11.78 17.68 -9.27
C ARG A 298 10.29 17.32 -9.28
N ARG A 299 9.56 17.83 -8.29
CA ARG A 299 8.10 17.71 -8.21
C ARG A 299 7.43 18.57 -9.29
N VAL A 300 6.34 18.07 -9.88
CA VAL A 300 5.55 18.74 -10.91
C VAL A 300 4.06 18.50 -10.65
N ASP A 301 3.23 19.51 -10.91
CA ASP A 301 1.77 19.39 -10.88
C ASP A 301 1.26 18.60 -12.12
N PRO A 302 0.34 17.62 -11.96
CA PRO A 302 -0.24 16.89 -13.08
C PRO A 302 -0.92 17.76 -14.15
N THR A 303 -1.48 18.91 -13.75
CA THR A 303 -2.12 19.87 -14.68
C THR A 303 -1.11 20.62 -15.54
N GLN A 304 0.18 20.56 -15.16
CA GLN A 304 1.29 21.07 -15.95
C GLN A 304 1.86 19.99 -16.89
N GLU A 305 1.14 18.86 -17.06
CA GLU A 305 1.45 17.86 -18.07
C GLU A 305 0.76 18.10 -19.43
N PRO A 306 1.44 17.80 -20.55
CA PRO A 306 2.83 17.38 -20.62
C PRO A 306 3.78 18.58 -20.49
N LEU A 307 4.80 18.48 -19.64
CA LEU A 307 5.91 19.44 -19.62
C LEU A 307 6.66 19.51 -20.96
N PHE A 308 6.47 18.52 -21.84
CA PHE A 308 7.11 18.45 -23.14
C PHE A 308 6.15 17.90 -24.21
N LYS A 309 5.36 18.80 -24.81
CA LYS A 309 4.89 18.69 -26.19
C LYS A 309 5.12 20.02 -26.90
N GLY A 310 6.38 20.37 -27.17
CA GLY A 310 6.73 21.55 -27.93
C GLY A 310 6.43 22.90 -27.22
N VAL A 311 7.41 23.79 -27.28
CA VAL A 311 7.33 25.24 -26.99
C VAL A 311 6.57 25.63 -25.71
N LEU A 312 7.23 25.62 -24.55
CA LEU A 312 6.69 26.26 -23.34
C LEU A 312 7.77 27.08 -22.60
N MET A 313 7.44 28.37 -22.40
CA MET A 313 8.22 29.53 -21.91
C MET A 313 8.95 30.34 -23.00
N LYS A 314 8.94 31.68 -22.87
CA LYS A 314 9.68 32.59 -23.77
C LYS A 314 11.19 32.28 -23.65
N PRO A 315 11.95 32.23 -24.76
CA PRO A 315 13.39 32.06 -24.69
C PRO A 315 14.02 33.08 -23.72
N GLY A 316 14.77 32.60 -22.71
CA GLY A 316 15.57 33.44 -21.81
C GLY A 316 15.17 33.49 -20.32
N GLU A 317 14.16 32.74 -19.87
CA GLU A 317 13.84 32.65 -18.43
C GLU A 317 14.70 31.59 -17.70
N ASP A 318 15.28 31.98 -16.57
CA ASP A 318 16.11 31.11 -15.73
C ASP A 318 15.29 29.91 -15.21
N GLY A 319 15.73 28.69 -15.54
CA GLY A 319 15.06 27.45 -15.17
C GLY A 319 14.17 26.83 -16.25
N ALA A 320 13.99 27.49 -17.40
CA ALA A 320 13.28 26.92 -18.55
C ALA A 320 14.09 25.80 -19.22
N LEU A 321 13.60 24.55 -19.12
CA LEU A 321 14.11 23.43 -19.89
C LEU A 321 13.55 23.53 -21.32
N GLN A 322 14.38 23.95 -22.28
CA GLN A 322 13.96 23.99 -23.68
C GLN A 322 13.68 22.56 -24.18
N ALA A 323 12.51 22.38 -24.80
CA ALA A 323 11.97 21.11 -25.29
C ALA A 323 12.78 20.46 -26.43
N THR A 324 13.96 20.97 -26.76
CA THR A 324 14.85 20.44 -27.81
C THR A 324 15.95 19.54 -27.26
N ASP A 325 16.25 19.64 -25.97
CA ASP A 325 17.48 19.06 -25.42
C ASP A 325 17.22 17.84 -24.54
N TYR A 326 15.99 17.38 -24.34
CA TYR A 326 15.71 16.27 -23.41
C TYR A 326 14.67 15.30 -23.96
N VAL A 327 14.96 14.01 -23.86
CA VAL A 327 14.07 12.91 -24.27
C VAL A 327 13.67 12.06 -23.07
N LEU A 328 12.41 11.62 -23.03
CA LEU A 328 11.93 10.65 -22.05
C LEU A 328 12.59 9.30 -22.35
N VAL A 329 13.32 8.76 -21.38
CA VAL A 329 14.08 7.51 -21.54
C VAL A 329 13.63 6.40 -20.58
N GLY A 330 12.78 6.72 -19.61
CA GLY A 330 12.22 5.72 -18.69
C GLY A 330 11.12 6.27 -17.80
N GLU A 331 10.41 5.36 -17.15
CA GLU A 331 9.34 5.66 -16.21
C GLU A 331 9.28 4.62 -15.09
N VAL A 332 8.87 5.05 -13.90
CA VAL A 332 8.46 4.18 -12.80
C VAL A 332 7.08 4.63 -12.34
N GLU A 333 6.08 3.77 -12.49
CA GLU A 333 4.75 3.98 -11.92
C GLU A 333 4.74 3.46 -10.49
N ALA A 334 4.17 4.24 -9.59
CA ALA A 334 4.08 3.92 -8.19
C ALA A 334 2.73 4.32 -7.59
N GLU A 335 2.37 3.66 -6.50
CA GLU A 335 1.21 4.01 -5.70
C GLU A 335 1.59 4.08 -4.23
N ARG A 336 1.32 5.22 -3.63
CA ARG A 336 1.53 5.46 -2.20
C ARG A 336 0.26 5.14 -1.45
N ILE A 337 0.42 4.38 -0.37
CA ILE A 337 -0.66 3.94 0.49
C ILE A 337 -0.43 4.45 1.91
N ARG A 338 -1.52 4.89 2.53
CA ARG A 338 -1.62 5.17 3.96
C ARG A 338 -2.89 4.50 4.46
N THR A 339 -2.88 3.99 5.69
CA THR A 339 -4.08 3.44 6.31
C THR A 339 -4.34 4.06 7.67
N TYR A 340 -5.61 4.12 8.05
CA TYR A 340 -6.04 4.57 9.38
C TYR A 340 -6.35 3.38 10.26
N TRP A 341 -5.90 3.46 11.50
CA TRP A 341 -6.52 2.72 12.58
C TRP A 341 -7.83 3.39 13.02
N GLN A 342 -8.68 2.70 13.79
CA GLN A 342 -10.00 3.19 14.25
C GLN A 342 -9.98 4.56 14.99
N ASN A 343 -8.81 5.01 15.45
CA ASN A 343 -8.64 6.31 16.10
C ASN A 343 -8.21 7.43 15.13
N GLY A 344 -8.16 7.13 13.83
CA GLY A 344 -7.79 8.05 12.75
C GLY A 344 -6.34 8.52 12.78
N GLN A 345 -5.43 7.77 13.40
CA GLN A 345 -3.99 8.03 13.29
C GLN A 345 -3.43 7.33 12.05
N VAL A 346 -2.76 8.11 11.19
CA VAL A 346 -1.91 7.56 10.13
C VAL A 346 -0.58 7.17 10.76
N ARG A 347 -0.27 5.88 10.74
CA ARG A 347 0.96 5.33 11.33
C ARG A 347 1.84 4.56 10.36
N ASN A 348 1.40 4.44 9.11
CA ASN A 348 2.14 3.76 8.07
C ASN A 348 2.17 4.60 6.80
N PHE A 349 3.25 4.40 6.06
CA PHE A 349 3.36 4.85 4.68
C PHE A 349 4.09 3.79 3.88
N TYR A 350 3.57 3.45 2.71
CA TYR A 350 4.30 2.60 1.79
C TYR A 350 4.11 3.05 0.35
N GLU A 351 5.20 3.13 -0.40
CA GLU A 351 5.15 3.37 -1.85
C GLU A 351 5.40 2.04 -2.57
N HIS A 352 4.40 1.52 -3.27
CA HIS A 352 4.55 0.36 -4.14
C HIS A 352 5.06 0.83 -5.51
N ARG A 353 6.15 0.25 -5.99
CA ARG A 353 6.62 0.46 -7.38
C ARG A 353 6.01 -0.60 -8.27
N LEU A 354 5.01 -0.21 -9.06
CA LEU A 354 4.13 -1.12 -9.78
C LEU A 354 4.68 -1.54 -11.15
N SER A 355 5.46 -0.66 -11.77
CA SER A 355 6.04 -0.93 -13.09
C SER A 355 7.29 -0.08 -13.30
N CYS A 356 8.17 -0.54 -14.20
CA CYS A 356 9.41 0.13 -14.55
C CYS A 356 9.70 -0.10 -16.04
N TRP A 357 10.05 0.94 -16.81
CA TRP A 357 10.58 0.74 -18.16
C TRP A 357 11.70 1.73 -18.48
N GLY A 358 12.57 1.32 -19.40
CA GLY A 358 13.65 2.16 -19.89
C GLY A 358 14.76 2.44 -18.87
N ASP A 359 15.48 3.53 -19.08
CA ASP A 359 16.63 3.93 -18.28
C ASP A 359 16.23 4.76 -17.07
N THR A 360 16.36 4.17 -15.88
CA THR A 360 16.02 4.78 -14.58
C THR A 360 17.24 4.98 -13.68
N GLN A 361 18.43 4.57 -14.12
CA GLN A 361 19.63 4.44 -13.29
C GLN A 361 20.83 5.25 -13.81
N SER A 362 20.88 5.57 -15.12
CA SER A 362 22.06 6.19 -15.69
C SER A 362 22.44 7.53 -15.04
N PRO A 363 23.75 7.84 -14.99
CA PRO A 363 24.20 9.15 -14.58
C PRO A 363 23.64 10.26 -15.48
N GLY A 364 23.25 11.38 -14.86
CA GLY A 364 22.81 12.58 -15.59
C GLY A 364 21.33 12.61 -15.97
N LEU A 365 20.55 11.60 -15.58
CA LEU A 365 19.10 11.65 -15.72
C LEU A 365 18.48 12.75 -14.86
N VAL A 366 17.50 13.44 -15.43
CA VAL A 366 16.60 14.36 -14.72
C VAL A 366 15.34 13.58 -14.36
N VAL A 367 15.01 13.53 -13.07
CA VAL A 367 13.82 12.79 -12.58
C VAL A 367 12.71 13.78 -12.28
N LYS A 368 11.54 13.56 -12.88
CA LYS A 368 10.33 14.34 -12.67
C LYS A 368 9.31 13.48 -11.93
N MET A 369 8.87 13.94 -10.77
CA MET A 369 7.86 13.28 -9.96
C MET A 369 6.52 13.97 -10.15
N VAL A 370 5.55 13.21 -10.66
CA VAL A 370 4.20 13.66 -10.98
C VAL A 370 3.26 12.99 -9.99
N GLU A 371 2.64 13.77 -9.12
CA GLU A 371 1.79 13.27 -8.04
C GLU A 371 0.33 13.59 -8.33
N GLU A 372 -0.52 12.57 -8.45
CA GLU A 372 -1.97 12.78 -8.38
C GLU A 372 -2.36 13.25 -6.97
N PRO A 373 -3.55 13.84 -6.79
CA PRO A 373 -4.06 14.11 -5.45
C PRO A 373 -4.17 12.83 -4.61
N TRP A 374 -4.13 12.98 -3.28
CA TRP A 374 -4.54 11.90 -2.39
C TRP A 374 -6.06 11.73 -2.46
N TYR A 375 -6.52 10.48 -2.55
CA TYR A 375 -7.93 10.14 -2.46
C TYR A 375 -8.17 9.19 -1.29
N LEU A 376 -9.33 9.33 -0.63
CA LEU A 376 -9.92 8.23 0.12
C LEU A 376 -10.34 7.16 -0.89
N GLU A 377 -9.55 6.09 -0.96
CA GLU A 377 -9.71 5.03 -1.96
C GLU A 377 -10.75 4.02 -1.51
N LEU A 378 -10.65 3.53 -0.26
CA LEU A 378 -11.55 2.50 0.24
C LEU A 378 -11.72 2.52 1.77
N GLU A 379 -12.79 1.90 2.22
CA GLU A 379 -12.98 1.40 3.59
C GLU A 379 -13.14 -0.12 3.53
N SER A 380 -12.31 -0.86 4.28
CA SER A 380 -12.38 -2.32 4.40
C SER A 380 -12.69 -2.68 5.84
N LEU A 381 -13.90 -3.15 6.09
CA LEU A 381 -14.43 -3.44 7.41
C LEU A 381 -14.57 -4.95 7.60
N VAL A 382 -14.30 -5.44 8.80
CA VAL A 382 -14.38 -6.87 9.14
C VAL A 382 -14.87 -7.05 10.57
N SER A 383 -15.66 -8.09 10.83
CA SER A 383 -16.27 -8.33 12.14
C SER A 383 -16.33 -9.84 12.46
N PRO A 384 -16.18 -10.26 13.73
CA PRO A 384 -16.22 -11.68 14.15
C PRO A 384 -17.66 -12.24 14.18
N HIS A 385 -18.54 -11.73 13.31
CA HIS A 385 -19.94 -12.12 13.22
C HIS A 385 -20.26 -12.61 11.81
N THR A 386 -20.95 -13.74 11.71
CA THR A 386 -21.38 -14.32 10.43
C THR A 386 -22.88 -14.17 10.17
N ASP A 387 -23.65 -13.89 11.22
CA ASP A 387 -25.09 -13.71 11.11
C ASP A 387 -25.39 -12.27 10.68
N LEU A 388 -26.06 -12.12 9.55
CA LEU A 388 -26.44 -10.83 8.96
C LEU A 388 -27.94 -10.81 8.59
N TRP A 389 -28.73 -11.64 9.28
CA TRP A 389 -30.10 -11.98 8.89
C TRP A 389 -31.15 -11.07 9.52
N SER A 390 -30.79 -10.31 10.55
CA SER A 390 -31.67 -9.35 11.21
C SER A 390 -30.99 -8.00 11.44
N TRP A 391 -31.81 -6.97 11.72
CA TRP A 391 -31.29 -5.65 12.08
C TRP A 391 -30.43 -5.65 13.34
N ASP A 392 -30.73 -6.52 14.30
CA ASP A 392 -29.95 -6.61 15.53
C ASP A 392 -28.60 -7.32 15.29
N ASP A 393 -28.56 -8.29 14.38
CA ASP A 393 -27.30 -8.91 13.95
C ASP A 393 -26.42 -7.90 13.20
N LEU A 394 -27.01 -7.09 12.32
CA LEU A 394 -26.29 -6.01 11.62
C LEU A 394 -25.75 -4.96 12.59
N LYS A 395 -26.49 -4.64 13.66
CA LYS A 395 -25.99 -3.72 14.70
C LYS A 395 -24.80 -4.32 15.43
N LYS A 396 -24.86 -5.58 15.85
CA LYS A 396 -23.73 -6.26 16.50
C LYS A 396 -22.51 -6.34 15.58
N TRP A 397 -22.74 -6.67 14.31
CA TRP A 397 -21.68 -6.67 13.30
C TRP A 397 -21.01 -5.30 13.21
N GLU A 398 -21.80 -4.23 13.16
CA GLU A 398 -21.33 -2.83 13.09
C GLU A 398 -20.67 -2.36 14.40
N GLU A 399 -21.09 -2.87 15.55
CA GLU A 399 -20.50 -2.55 16.86
C GLU A 399 -19.11 -3.15 17.02
N ASP A 400 -18.92 -4.41 16.61
CA ASP A 400 -17.67 -5.15 16.79
C ASP A 400 -16.74 -5.09 15.57
N ARG A 401 -17.14 -4.38 14.50
CA ARG A 401 -16.28 -4.29 13.32
C ARG A 401 -15.00 -3.52 13.61
N MET A 402 -13.95 -3.98 12.95
CA MET A 402 -12.67 -3.31 12.81
C MET A 402 -12.37 -3.08 11.33
N GLY A 403 -11.24 -2.45 11.05
CA GLY A 403 -10.70 -2.40 9.71
C GLY A 403 -10.41 -0.97 9.23
N PRO A 404 -9.45 -0.84 8.31
CA PRO A 404 -8.91 0.45 7.94
C PRO A 404 -9.74 1.17 6.89
N ALA A 405 -9.67 2.50 6.95
CA ALA A 405 -9.74 3.30 5.74
C ALA A 405 -8.35 3.34 5.08
N GLN A 406 -8.31 3.32 3.75
CA GLN A 406 -7.08 3.42 2.97
C GLN A 406 -7.12 4.65 2.09
N LEU A 407 -6.06 5.44 2.15
CA LEU A 407 -5.80 6.46 1.14
C LEU A 407 -4.84 5.93 0.09
N ASN A 408 -5.01 6.42 -1.13
CA ASN A 408 -4.00 6.26 -2.16
C ASN A 408 -3.59 7.59 -2.79
N GLN A 409 -2.39 7.58 -3.35
CA GLN A 409 -1.89 8.60 -4.25
C GLN A 409 -1.09 7.90 -5.34
N LYS A 410 -1.48 8.08 -6.59
CA LYS A 410 -0.67 7.64 -7.73
C LYS A 410 0.47 8.60 -7.96
N VAL A 411 1.64 8.04 -8.23
CA VAL A 411 2.85 8.81 -8.51
C VAL A 411 3.57 8.21 -9.69
N VAL A 412 3.96 9.05 -10.64
CA VAL A 412 4.74 8.64 -11.80
C VAL A 412 6.07 9.37 -11.76
N TYR A 413 7.16 8.61 -11.85
CA TYR A 413 8.51 9.13 -11.92
C TYR A 413 9.01 8.99 -13.36
N ARG A 414 9.22 10.12 -14.04
CA ARG A 414 9.68 10.16 -15.43
C ARG A 414 11.14 10.57 -15.51
N PHE A 415 11.90 9.88 -16.34
CA PHE A 415 13.34 10.06 -16.47
C PHE A 415 13.66 10.66 -17.83
N TYR A 416 14.38 11.78 -17.81
CA TYR A 416 14.78 12.49 -19.01
C TYR A 416 16.29 12.54 -19.14
N LYS A 417 16.78 12.29 -20.35
CA LYS A 417 18.21 12.39 -20.69
C LYS A 417 18.44 13.56 -21.63
N LYS A 418 19.55 14.27 -21.43
CA LYS A 418 19.94 15.36 -22.33
C LYS A 418 20.35 14.78 -23.69
N VAL A 419 19.78 15.28 -24.78
CA VAL A 419 20.22 15.05 -26.15
C VAL A 419 21.53 15.80 -26.35
N VAL A 420 22.59 15.09 -26.72
CA VAL A 420 23.88 15.70 -27.08
C VAL A 420 23.89 15.84 -28.61
N PRO A 421 23.88 17.07 -29.16
CA PRO A 421 23.94 17.27 -30.60
C PRO A 421 25.23 16.67 -31.17
N GLY A 422 25.13 15.81 -32.19
CA GLY A 422 26.28 15.25 -32.93
C GLY A 422 26.65 13.79 -32.65
N LEU A 423 25.86 13.06 -31.86
CA LEU A 423 26.01 11.59 -31.63
C LEU A 423 24.86 10.77 -32.23
N GLU A 424 24.09 11.35 -33.14
CA GLU A 424 23.09 10.64 -33.92
C GLU A 424 23.82 9.71 -34.90
N ASN A 425 23.65 8.40 -34.74
CA ASN A 425 24.25 7.30 -35.53
C ASN A 425 25.58 6.73 -35.01
N VAL A 426 25.55 6.04 -33.87
CA VAL A 426 26.35 4.81 -33.73
C VAL A 426 25.41 3.76 -33.13
N HIS A 427 24.89 2.89 -33.99
CA HIS A 427 24.10 1.71 -33.62
C HIS A 427 25.02 0.55 -33.23
#